data_AF-A0A972ZJ76-F1
#
_entry.id   AF-A0A972ZJ76-F1
#
_cell.length_a   1.000
_cell.length_b   1.000
_cell.length_c   1.000
_cell.angle_alpha   90.00
_cell.angle_beta   90.00
_cell.angle_gamma   90.00
#
_symmetry.space_group_name_H-M   'P 1'
#
loop_
_entity.id
_entity.type
_entity.pdbx_description
1 polymer ?
#
loop_
_entity_poly.entity_id
_entity_poly.type
_entity_poly.pdbx_seq_one_letter_code
_entity_poly.pdbx_strand_id
1 'polypeptide(L)'
;MIGFGKHSVMADWRTASREPTGIAPDPATTPEAVAQVYVARAFNWRGIFGVHSWIAVKPTKAKSFTVYELIGWRVYHGGGSGLTIHNVPPDRRWFGSEPKVIADIRGPKVDAIIKRIDAAARTYPHAKEYRVWPGPNSNTFTAYVARAVPEMKIDLPPTAIGKDYIPGGGLFAGTPSGTGYQFSLFGLLGVLAAAEEGLEINLLGLTFGIDPLDFALKLPMAGRVGFQEP
;
A
#
# COMPACT_ATOMS: atom_id res chain seq x y z
N MET A 1 7.13 19.92 13.53
CA MET A 1 5.87 20.09 14.30
C MET A 1 5.13 18.76 14.24
N ILE A 2 4.96 18.06 15.37
CA ILE A 2 4.32 16.73 15.39
C ILE A 2 2.81 16.94 15.23
N GLY A 3 2.31 16.82 14.00
CA GLY A 3 0.88 16.87 13.70
C GLY A 3 0.24 15.53 14.03
N PHE A 4 -0.30 15.38 15.24
CA PHE A 4 -1.29 14.34 15.50
C PHE A 4 -2.54 14.68 14.68
N GLY A 5 -2.68 14.05 13.50
CA GLY A 5 -3.89 14.15 12.69
C GLY A 5 -5.10 13.80 13.55
N LYS A 6 -6.13 14.65 13.53
CA LYS A 6 -7.38 14.43 14.28
C LYS A 6 -8.08 13.17 13.74
N HIS A 7 -7.78 12.02 14.33
CA HIS A 7 -8.50 10.78 14.05
C HIS A 7 -9.87 10.82 14.73
N SER A 8 -10.94 10.92 13.96
CA SER A 8 -12.29 10.74 14.51
C SER A 8 -12.51 9.25 14.79
N VAL A 9 -12.48 8.88 16.07
CA VAL A 9 -12.68 7.51 16.58
C VAL A 9 -14.16 7.08 16.50
N MET A 10 -15.07 7.95 16.03
CA MET A 10 -16.51 7.71 15.97
C MET A 10 -17.15 8.08 14.63
N ALA A 11 -16.43 7.96 13.52
CA ALA A 11 -17.04 8.14 12.20
C ALA A 11 -17.98 6.97 11.86
N ASP A 12 -19.13 7.25 11.25
CA ASP A 12 -19.96 6.26 10.55
C ASP A 12 -19.40 6.06 9.13
N TRP A 13 -19.13 4.81 8.76
CA TRP A 13 -18.56 4.46 7.47
C TRP A 13 -19.51 4.82 6.31
N ARG A 14 -20.82 4.90 6.58
CA ARG A 14 -21.85 5.24 5.59
C ARG A 14 -21.75 6.68 5.12
N THR A 15 -21.38 7.60 6.00
CA THR A 15 -21.30 9.05 5.73
C THR A 15 -19.88 9.56 5.50
N ALA A 16 -18.87 8.73 5.77
CA ALA A 16 -17.47 9.10 5.57
C ALA A 16 -17.16 9.39 4.08
N SER A 17 -16.51 10.52 3.81
CA SER A 17 -16.21 10.96 2.44
C SER A 17 -15.31 9.96 1.68
N ARG A 18 -15.63 9.79 0.40
CA ARG A 18 -14.86 9.03 -0.60
C ARG A 18 -14.56 9.89 -1.83
N GLU A 19 -14.63 11.20 -1.67
CA GLU A 19 -14.38 12.14 -2.76
C GLU A 19 -12.89 12.16 -3.13
N PRO A 20 -12.56 12.39 -4.42
CA PRO A 20 -11.20 12.66 -4.88
C PRO A 20 -10.56 13.82 -4.12
N THR A 21 -9.24 13.86 -4.10
CA THR A 21 -8.45 14.89 -3.40
C THR A 21 -7.69 15.82 -4.33
N GLY A 22 -7.68 15.53 -5.64
CA GLY A 22 -6.97 16.30 -6.65
C GLY A 22 -5.49 15.97 -6.75
N ILE A 23 -5.03 14.87 -6.13
CA ILE A 23 -3.62 14.43 -6.16
C ILE A 23 -3.32 13.70 -7.47
N ALA A 24 -4.28 12.95 -7.99
CA ALA A 24 -4.10 12.19 -9.21
C ALA A 24 -4.08 13.11 -10.45
N PRO A 25 -3.19 12.87 -11.43
CA PRO A 25 -3.19 13.66 -12.65
C PRO A 25 -4.47 13.40 -13.46
N ASP A 26 -5.01 14.43 -14.11
CA ASP A 26 -6.19 14.29 -14.94
C ASP A 26 -5.89 13.39 -16.16
N PRO A 27 -6.59 12.25 -16.32
CA PRO A 27 -6.40 11.37 -17.48
C PRO A 27 -6.57 12.06 -18.83
N ALA A 28 -7.37 13.13 -18.91
CA ALA A 28 -7.66 13.85 -20.14
C ALA A 28 -6.47 14.69 -20.63
N THR A 29 -5.64 15.19 -19.72
CA THR A 29 -4.49 16.05 -20.03
C THR A 29 -3.13 15.35 -19.87
N THR A 30 -3.15 14.09 -19.41
CA THR A 30 -1.95 13.27 -19.17
C THR A 30 -1.88 12.14 -20.20
N PRO A 31 -1.29 12.31 -21.39
CA PRO A 31 -1.31 11.27 -22.43
C PRO A 31 -0.44 10.05 -22.10
N GLU A 32 0.57 10.19 -21.27
CA GLU A 32 1.48 9.11 -20.87
C GLU A 32 0.84 8.09 -19.93
N ALA A 33 1.45 6.91 -19.86
CA ALA A 33 1.10 5.91 -18.85
C ALA A 33 1.53 6.36 -17.45
N VAL A 34 0.71 6.06 -16.44
CA VAL A 34 0.91 6.39 -15.03
C VAL A 34 0.67 5.14 -14.18
N ALA A 35 1.54 4.87 -13.23
CA ALA A 35 1.30 3.89 -12.15
C ALA A 35 1.65 4.53 -10.81
N GLN A 36 0.68 4.54 -9.90
CA GLN A 36 0.78 5.15 -8.58
C GLN A 36 0.41 4.14 -7.50
N VAL A 37 1.05 4.26 -6.33
CA VAL A 37 0.67 3.50 -5.14
C VAL A 37 0.28 4.47 -4.05
N TYR A 38 -0.85 4.20 -3.41
CA TYR A 38 -1.44 5.06 -2.41
C TYR A 38 -1.52 4.37 -1.06
N VAL A 39 -1.43 5.16 0.00
CA VAL A 39 -1.76 4.77 1.37
C VAL A 39 -2.65 5.81 2.02
N ALA A 40 -3.61 5.38 2.80
CA ALA A 40 -4.41 6.26 3.63
C ALA A 40 -4.63 5.63 5.00
N ARG A 41 -4.73 6.45 6.05
CA ARG A 41 -5.01 5.96 7.40
C ARG A 41 -6.30 5.14 7.40
N ALA A 42 -6.26 3.94 7.98
CA ALA A 42 -7.39 3.04 8.02
C ALA A 42 -8.57 3.68 8.76
N PHE A 43 -9.78 3.18 8.47
CA PHE A 43 -11.00 3.76 9.02
C PHE A 43 -11.10 3.59 10.54
N ASN A 44 -11.54 4.66 11.23
CA ASN A 44 -11.79 4.69 12.67
C ASN A 44 -10.49 4.41 13.49
N TRP A 45 -10.57 3.78 14.66
CA TRP A 45 -9.48 3.51 15.58
C TRP A 45 -8.34 2.73 14.94
N ARG A 46 -8.65 1.96 13.88
CA ARG A 46 -7.65 1.22 13.10
C ARG A 46 -6.64 2.16 12.43
N GLY A 47 -7.03 3.40 12.12
CA GLY A 47 -6.13 4.41 11.55
C GLY A 47 -4.99 4.82 12.47
N ILE A 48 -5.15 4.65 13.79
CA ILE A 48 -4.07 4.87 14.76
C ILE A 48 -2.92 3.90 14.48
N PHE A 49 -3.25 2.65 14.15
CA PHE A 49 -2.29 1.56 13.99
C PHE A 49 -1.86 1.32 12.55
N GLY A 50 -2.78 1.52 11.60
CA GLY A 50 -2.65 0.97 10.25
C GLY A 50 -3.05 1.93 9.13
N VAL A 51 -2.45 1.72 7.97
CA VAL A 51 -2.94 2.27 6.69
C VAL A 51 -3.62 1.19 5.86
N HIS A 52 -4.51 1.63 4.97
CA HIS A 52 -4.97 0.86 3.81
C HIS A 52 -4.18 1.30 2.59
N SER A 53 -3.72 0.35 1.78
CA SER A 53 -2.96 0.62 0.54
C SER A 53 -3.69 0.10 -0.70
N TRP A 54 -3.43 0.76 -1.82
CA TRP A 54 -3.93 0.35 -3.14
C TRP A 54 -3.02 0.83 -4.26
N ILE A 55 -3.19 0.22 -5.44
CA ILE A 55 -2.42 0.53 -6.64
C ILE A 55 -3.38 1.11 -7.67
N ALA A 56 -2.97 2.18 -8.34
CA ALA A 56 -3.72 2.80 -9.42
C ALA A 56 -2.88 2.87 -10.68
N VAL A 57 -3.47 2.51 -11.82
CA VAL A 57 -2.78 2.53 -13.11
C VAL A 57 -3.63 3.20 -14.17
N LYS A 58 -2.97 3.86 -15.11
CA LYS A 58 -3.57 4.46 -16.29
C LYS A 58 -2.63 4.15 -17.46
N PRO A 59 -2.99 3.23 -18.37
CA PRO A 59 -2.22 3.01 -19.59
C PRO A 59 -2.10 4.27 -20.45
N THR A 60 -1.14 4.31 -21.36
CA THR A 60 -0.97 5.41 -22.32
C THR A 60 -2.29 5.72 -23.03
N LYS A 61 -2.69 7.00 -23.04
CA LYS A 61 -3.94 7.51 -23.62
C LYS A 61 -5.23 6.94 -23.03
N ALA A 62 -5.18 6.18 -21.93
CA ALA A 62 -6.38 5.72 -21.25
C ALA A 62 -7.15 6.90 -20.64
N LYS A 63 -8.48 6.82 -20.72
CA LYS A 63 -9.41 7.89 -20.26
C LYS A 63 -9.72 7.83 -18.76
N SER A 64 -9.31 6.79 -18.07
CA SER A 64 -9.55 6.61 -16.64
C SER A 64 -8.45 5.76 -16.01
N PHE A 65 -8.33 5.87 -14.69
CA PHE A 65 -7.51 4.96 -13.90
C PHE A 65 -8.27 3.66 -13.61
N THR A 66 -7.52 2.58 -13.49
CA THR A 66 -7.96 1.32 -12.88
C THR A 66 -7.28 1.19 -11.52
N VAL A 67 -8.07 0.98 -10.48
CA VAL A 67 -7.61 0.79 -9.10
C VAL A 67 -7.69 -0.69 -8.74
N TYR A 68 -6.61 -1.19 -8.14
CA TYR A 68 -6.46 -2.54 -7.60
C TYR A 68 -6.30 -2.45 -6.08
N GLU A 69 -7.18 -3.13 -5.35
CA GLU A 69 -7.12 -3.13 -3.89
C GLU A 69 -7.81 -4.37 -3.31
N LEU A 70 -7.40 -4.75 -2.10
CA LEU A 70 -8.03 -5.82 -1.34
C LEU A 70 -8.91 -5.22 -0.24
N ILE A 71 -10.24 -5.43 -0.31
CA ILE A 71 -11.20 -4.84 0.64
C ILE A 71 -11.79 -5.94 1.51
N GLY A 72 -11.44 -5.95 2.80
CA GLY A 72 -11.92 -6.96 3.75
C GLY A 72 -13.44 -7.00 3.91
N TRP A 73 -14.12 -5.84 3.85
CA TRP A 73 -15.59 -5.79 3.93
C TRP A 73 -16.29 -6.67 2.89
N ARG A 74 -15.75 -6.75 1.67
CA ARG A 74 -16.29 -7.59 0.59
C ARG A 74 -16.14 -9.07 0.88
N VAL A 75 -15.06 -9.48 1.53
CA VAL A 75 -14.86 -10.86 1.99
C VAL A 75 -15.88 -11.18 3.09
N TYR A 76 -16.01 -10.31 4.10
CA TYR A 76 -16.84 -10.58 5.27
C TYR A 76 -18.36 -10.53 5.00
N HIS A 77 -18.82 -9.70 4.05
CA HIS A 77 -20.25 -9.45 3.85
C HIS A 77 -20.74 -9.68 2.41
N GLY A 78 -19.83 -9.85 1.45
CA GLY A 78 -20.17 -10.01 0.03
C GLY A 78 -20.05 -11.44 -0.49
N GLY A 79 -19.57 -12.39 0.31
CA GLY A 79 -19.40 -13.80 -0.08
C GLY A 79 -18.44 -14.03 -1.27
N GLY A 80 -17.65 -13.02 -1.65
CA GLY A 80 -16.89 -12.99 -2.89
C GLY A 80 -15.42 -12.61 -2.70
N SER A 81 -14.78 -12.26 -3.81
CA SER A 81 -13.40 -11.78 -3.80
C SER A 81 -13.29 -10.43 -3.06
N GLY A 82 -12.36 -10.35 -2.11
CA GLY A 82 -11.89 -9.09 -1.54
C GLY A 82 -11.10 -8.27 -2.55
N LEU A 83 -10.43 -8.92 -3.50
CA LEU A 83 -9.74 -8.23 -4.59
C LEU A 83 -10.77 -7.52 -5.47
N THR A 84 -10.62 -6.22 -5.56
CA THR A 84 -11.45 -5.32 -6.35
C THR A 84 -10.59 -4.65 -7.41
N ILE A 85 -11.03 -4.75 -8.66
CA ILE A 85 -10.42 -4.12 -9.82
C ILE A 85 -11.52 -3.30 -10.48
N HIS A 86 -11.41 -1.98 -10.42
CA HIS A 86 -12.49 -1.07 -10.86
C HIS A 86 -11.97 0.29 -11.32
N ASN A 87 -12.77 0.97 -12.13
CA ASN A 87 -12.47 2.30 -12.65
C ASN A 87 -13.10 3.37 -11.77
N VAL A 88 -12.30 3.93 -10.89
CA VAL A 88 -12.68 4.94 -9.89
C VAL A 88 -11.56 5.96 -9.77
N PRO A 89 -11.83 7.18 -9.27
CA PRO A 89 -10.77 8.13 -8.95
C PRO A 89 -9.75 7.51 -7.96
N PRO A 90 -8.45 7.52 -8.29
CA PRO A 90 -7.46 6.77 -7.52
C PRO A 90 -7.04 7.47 -6.22
N ASP A 91 -7.23 8.77 -6.12
CA ASP A 91 -6.91 9.63 -4.98
C ASP A 91 -8.13 9.92 -4.08
N ARG A 92 -9.13 9.04 -4.15
CA ARG A 92 -10.30 9.14 -3.27
C ARG A 92 -9.92 9.00 -1.81
N ARG A 93 -10.60 9.75 -0.94
CA ARG A 93 -10.48 9.57 0.51
C ARG A 93 -10.81 8.13 0.91
N TRP A 94 -9.99 7.57 1.80
CA TRP A 94 -10.31 6.31 2.45
C TRP A 94 -11.16 6.57 3.69
N PHE A 95 -12.47 6.64 3.49
CA PHE A 95 -13.46 6.92 4.54
C PHE A 95 -13.07 8.16 5.37
N GLY A 96 -12.86 9.29 4.69
CA GLY A 96 -12.47 10.56 5.30
C GLY A 96 -10.97 10.80 5.42
N SER A 97 -10.13 9.76 5.38
CA SER A 97 -8.68 9.93 5.38
C SER A 97 -8.16 10.33 4.00
N GLU A 98 -7.41 11.41 3.94
CA GLU A 98 -6.70 11.83 2.73
C GLU A 98 -5.59 10.82 2.39
N PRO A 99 -5.47 10.39 1.11
CA PRO A 99 -4.44 9.48 0.70
C PRO A 99 -3.12 10.20 0.44
N LYS A 100 -2.02 9.45 0.58
CA LYS A 100 -0.68 9.86 0.18
C LYS A 100 -0.19 8.94 -0.93
N VAL A 101 0.48 9.50 -1.92
CA VAL A 101 1.19 8.73 -2.95
C VAL A 101 2.55 8.35 -2.39
N ILE A 102 2.91 7.06 -2.48
CA ILE A 102 4.20 6.53 -2.01
C ILE A 102 5.07 6.00 -3.16
N ALA A 103 4.51 5.92 -4.36
CA ALA A 103 5.25 5.67 -5.59
C ALA A 103 4.47 6.29 -6.75
N ASP A 104 5.17 6.95 -7.66
CA ASP A 104 4.62 7.56 -8.87
C ASP A 104 5.61 7.40 -10.01
N ILE A 105 5.29 6.52 -10.96
CA ILE A 105 6.09 6.36 -12.18
C ILE A 105 5.23 6.69 -13.40
N ARG A 106 5.84 7.43 -14.34
CA ARG A 106 5.18 7.91 -15.56
C ARG A 106 6.06 7.72 -16.77
N GLY A 107 5.44 7.60 -17.94
CA GLY A 107 6.13 7.63 -19.23
C GLY A 107 6.21 6.29 -19.99
N PRO A 108 7.06 6.20 -21.03
CA PRO A 108 6.96 5.19 -22.09
C PRO A 108 7.15 3.73 -21.65
N LYS A 109 7.84 3.48 -20.53
CA LYS A 109 8.08 2.12 -20.02
C LYS A 109 6.99 1.63 -19.07
N VAL A 110 6.08 2.51 -18.65
CA VAL A 110 5.11 2.22 -17.60
C VAL A 110 4.01 1.27 -18.08
N ASP A 111 3.63 1.27 -19.36
CA ASP A 111 2.65 0.32 -19.88
C ASP A 111 3.06 -1.15 -19.67
N ALA A 112 4.35 -1.48 -19.79
CA ALA A 112 4.85 -2.82 -19.53
C ALA A 112 4.75 -3.18 -18.03
N ILE A 113 5.01 -2.22 -17.15
CA ILE A 113 4.87 -2.37 -15.70
C ILE A 113 3.39 -2.55 -15.34
N ILE A 114 2.48 -1.78 -15.94
CA ILE A 114 1.03 -1.90 -15.74
C ILE A 114 0.53 -3.31 -16.09
N LYS A 115 1.01 -3.90 -17.19
CA LYS A 115 0.65 -5.28 -17.56
C LYS A 115 1.09 -6.29 -16.49
N ARG A 116 2.27 -6.11 -15.90
CA ARG A 116 2.77 -6.96 -14.82
C ARG A 116 2.01 -6.75 -13.50
N ILE A 117 1.61 -5.51 -13.20
CA ILE A 117 0.72 -5.18 -12.08
C ILE A 117 -0.61 -5.94 -12.23
N ASP A 118 -1.26 -5.84 -13.39
CA ASP A 118 -2.53 -6.51 -13.65
C ASP A 118 -2.40 -8.04 -13.54
N ALA A 119 -1.34 -8.62 -14.12
CA ALA A 119 -1.06 -10.04 -14.03
C ALA A 119 -0.86 -10.48 -12.57
N ALA A 120 0.01 -9.81 -11.81
CA ALA A 120 0.28 -10.13 -10.41
C ALA A 120 -0.98 -9.98 -9.55
N ALA A 121 -1.75 -8.90 -9.74
CA ALA A 121 -2.97 -8.68 -8.99
C ALA A 121 -3.98 -9.83 -9.22
N ARG A 122 -4.16 -10.27 -10.46
CA ARG A 122 -5.09 -11.35 -10.82
C ARG A 122 -4.64 -12.73 -10.32
N THR A 123 -3.34 -12.95 -10.13
CA THR A 123 -2.80 -14.21 -9.59
C THR A 123 -2.63 -14.21 -8.07
N TYR A 124 -3.07 -13.15 -7.38
CA TYR A 124 -2.90 -13.04 -5.93
C TYR A 124 -3.61 -14.19 -5.20
N PRO A 125 -2.87 -15.00 -4.40
CA PRO A 125 -3.42 -16.24 -3.85
C PRO A 125 -4.50 -16.03 -2.78
N HIS A 126 -4.52 -14.87 -2.12
CA HIS A 126 -5.45 -14.57 -1.02
C HIS A 126 -6.59 -13.64 -1.43
N ALA A 127 -7.05 -13.71 -2.69
CA ALA A 127 -8.12 -12.84 -3.19
C ALA A 127 -9.45 -12.98 -2.43
N LYS A 128 -9.71 -14.12 -1.80
CA LYS A 128 -10.94 -14.42 -1.04
C LYS A 128 -10.73 -14.46 0.48
N GLU A 129 -9.56 -14.05 0.95
CA GLU A 129 -9.21 -14.08 2.36
C GLU A 129 -8.85 -12.66 2.83
N TYR A 130 -9.22 -12.34 4.06
CA TYR A 130 -8.80 -11.09 4.68
C TYR A 130 -8.67 -11.25 6.19
N ARG A 131 -7.49 -10.93 6.71
CA ARG A 131 -7.20 -10.87 8.14
C ARG A 131 -6.44 -9.58 8.41
N VAL A 132 -7.06 -8.71 9.22
CA VAL A 132 -6.49 -7.38 9.55
C VAL A 132 -5.07 -7.49 10.12
N TRP A 133 -4.82 -8.48 10.98
CA TRP A 133 -3.50 -8.75 11.58
C TRP A 133 -3.30 -10.25 11.79
N PRO A 134 -2.11 -10.82 11.47
CA PRO A 134 -0.95 -10.18 10.85
C PRO A 134 -1.05 -10.05 9.32
N GLY A 135 -2.14 -10.50 8.71
CA GLY A 135 -2.32 -10.65 7.26
C GLY A 135 -2.94 -12.01 6.93
N PRO A 136 -3.32 -12.26 5.67
CA PRO A 136 -3.22 -11.36 4.50
C PRO A 136 -4.28 -10.24 4.51
N ASN A 137 -3.88 -9.03 4.12
CA ASN A 137 -4.75 -7.84 4.00
C ASN A 137 -4.35 -6.96 2.80
N SER A 138 -4.83 -5.71 2.73
CA SER A 138 -4.47 -4.78 1.63
C SER A 138 -2.98 -4.47 1.56
N ASN A 139 -2.27 -4.37 2.69
CA ASN A 139 -0.82 -4.15 2.72
C ASN A 139 -0.06 -5.40 2.25
N THR A 140 -0.54 -6.59 2.60
CA THR A 140 -0.01 -7.86 2.05
C THR A 140 -0.18 -7.93 0.54
N PHE A 141 -1.36 -7.53 0.04
CA PHE A 141 -1.65 -7.48 -1.40
C PHE A 141 -0.71 -6.51 -2.13
N THR A 142 -0.61 -5.28 -1.65
CA THR A 142 0.28 -4.27 -2.27
C THR A 142 1.74 -4.72 -2.23
N ALA A 143 2.21 -5.30 -1.12
CA ALA A 143 3.56 -5.84 -1.02
C ALA A 143 3.79 -7.02 -1.98
N TYR A 144 2.80 -7.88 -2.19
CA TYR A 144 2.89 -8.99 -3.15
C TYR A 144 3.04 -8.46 -4.58
N VAL A 145 2.21 -7.49 -4.98
CA VAL A 145 2.30 -6.89 -6.32
C VAL A 145 3.62 -6.13 -6.49
N ALA A 146 4.05 -5.36 -5.49
CA ALA A 146 5.30 -4.61 -5.51
C ALA A 146 6.52 -5.50 -5.80
N ARG A 147 6.62 -6.66 -5.14
CA ARG A 147 7.70 -7.65 -5.41
C ARG A 147 7.69 -8.18 -6.85
N ALA A 148 6.54 -8.19 -7.51
CA ALA A 148 6.44 -8.60 -8.91
C ALA A 148 6.83 -7.48 -9.89
N VAL A 149 6.93 -6.22 -9.44
CA VAL A 149 7.31 -5.04 -10.24
C VAL A 149 8.34 -4.15 -9.49
N PRO A 150 9.55 -4.66 -9.22
CA PRO A 150 10.58 -3.95 -8.45
C PRO A 150 11.01 -2.62 -9.08
N GLU A 151 10.72 -2.39 -10.37
CA GLU A 151 10.97 -1.12 -11.04
C GLU A 151 10.23 0.07 -10.43
N MET A 152 9.15 -0.19 -9.68
CA MET A 152 8.43 0.86 -8.94
C MET A 152 9.09 1.26 -7.62
N LYS A 153 10.06 0.48 -7.13
CA LYS A 153 10.79 0.75 -5.87
C LYS A 153 9.88 1.11 -4.69
N ILE A 154 8.79 0.39 -4.54
CA ILE A 154 7.76 0.72 -3.54
C ILE A 154 8.29 0.41 -2.14
N ASP A 155 8.42 1.45 -1.31
CA ASP A 155 8.63 1.31 0.13
C ASP A 155 7.30 1.55 0.88
N LEU A 156 6.74 0.48 1.44
CA LEU A 156 5.52 0.57 2.24
C LEU A 156 5.85 1.10 3.63
N PRO A 157 5.09 2.07 4.16
CA PRO A 157 5.42 2.70 5.44
C PRO A 157 5.37 1.67 6.59
N PRO A 158 6.04 1.93 7.72
CA PRO A 158 5.99 1.05 8.90
C PRO A 158 4.58 0.96 9.52
N THR A 159 3.66 1.84 9.12
CA THR A 159 2.23 1.78 9.48
C THR A 159 1.42 0.85 8.56
N ALA A 160 2.01 0.25 7.53
CA ALA A 160 1.36 -0.71 6.66
C ALA A 160 1.36 -2.11 7.29
N ILE A 161 0.67 -2.24 8.42
CA ILE A 161 0.54 -3.50 9.18
C ILE A 161 0.09 -4.63 8.24
N GLY A 162 0.89 -5.70 8.20
CA GLY A 162 0.71 -6.87 7.33
C GLY A 162 1.49 -6.86 6.01
N LYS A 163 2.27 -5.80 5.71
CA LYS A 163 3.21 -5.78 4.57
C LYS A 163 4.24 -6.92 4.61
N ASP A 164 4.59 -7.36 5.83
CA ASP A 164 5.61 -8.37 6.08
C ASP A 164 5.04 -9.81 6.06
N TYR A 165 3.74 -10.00 5.87
CA TYR A 165 3.17 -11.32 5.64
C TYR A 165 3.59 -11.85 4.26
N ILE A 166 4.23 -13.01 4.21
CA ILE A 166 4.67 -13.65 2.95
C ILE A 166 3.62 -14.71 2.55
N PRO A 167 2.94 -14.54 1.39
CA PRO A 167 1.95 -15.52 0.92
C PRO A 167 2.52 -16.94 0.73
N GLY A 168 1.64 -17.95 0.86
CA GLY A 168 2.01 -19.35 0.64
C GLY A 168 2.85 -19.98 1.75
N GLY A 169 2.94 -19.36 2.93
CA GLY A 169 3.71 -19.88 4.06
C GLY A 169 5.22 -19.71 3.93
N GLY A 170 5.67 -18.86 3.00
CA GLY A 170 7.08 -18.54 2.84
C GLY A 170 7.65 -17.81 4.06
N LEU A 171 8.94 -18.01 4.32
CA LEU A 171 9.67 -17.33 5.39
C LEU A 171 10.66 -16.30 4.87
N PHE A 172 11.03 -16.38 3.59
CA PHE A 172 11.98 -15.49 2.94
C PHE A 172 11.37 -14.92 1.66
N ALA A 173 11.64 -13.65 1.39
CA ALA A 173 11.24 -12.99 0.14
C ALA A 173 12.21 -11.84 -0.18
N GLY A 174 12.23 -11.41 -1.45
CA GLY A 174 12.74 -10.08 -1.78
C GLY A 174 11.87 -8.99 -1.15
N THR A 175 12.43 -7.83 -0.89
CA THR A 175 11.66 -6.69 -0.38
C THR A 175 10.72 -6.12 -1.43
N PRO A 176 9.63 -5.42 -1.05
CA PRO A 176 8.72 -4.76 -1.99
C PRO A 176 9.41 -3.83 -2.99
N SER A 177 10.48 -3.14 -2.60
CA SER A 177 11.27 -2.30 -3.51
C SER A 177 12.11 -3.09 -4.51
N GLY A 178 12.37 -4.38 -4.23
CA GLY A 178 13.32 -5.21 -4.98
C GLY A 178 14.79 -4.92 -4.69
N THR A 179 15.12 -4.14 -3.66
CA THR A 179 16.50 -3.72 -3.36
C THR A 179 17.15 -4.45 -2.19
N GLY A 180 16.51 -5.51 -1.69
CA GLY A 180 17.07 -6.37 -0.65
C GLY A 180 16.19 -7.58 -0.34
N TYR A 181 16.34 -8.09 0.88
CA TYR A 181 15.67 -9.31 1.33
C TYR A 181 15.01 -9.14 2.70
N GLN A 182 13.99 -9.96 2.95
CA GLN A 182 13.32 -10.06 4.24
C GLN A 182 13.19 -11.52 4.67
N PHE A 183 13.31 -11.73 5.98
CA PHE A 183 12.82 -12.89 6.69
C PHE A 183 11.58 -12.50 7.49
N SER A 184 10.52 -13.31 7.43
CA SER A 184 9.30 -13.05 8.19
C SER A 184 8.58 -14.34 8.55
N LEU A 185 8.39 -14.56 9.85
CA LEU A 185 7.58 -15.63 10.41
C LEU A 185 6.12 -15.18 10.47
N PHE A 186 5.36 -15.52 9.43
CA PHE A 186 3.91 -15.24 9.30
C PHE A 186 3.51 -13.77 9.47
N GLY A 187 4.42 -12.82 9.22
CA GLY A 187 4.19 -11.39 9.45
C GLY A 187 4.23 -10.97 10.92
N LEU A 188 4.63 -11.86 11.84
CA LEU A 188 4.67 -11.60 13.28
C LEU A 188 6.08 -11.30 13.79
N LEU A 189 7.11 -11.94 13.23
CA LEU A 189 8.50 -11.73 13.64
C LEU A 189 9.35 -11.70 12.39
N GLY A 190 10.13 -10.65 12.17
CA GLY A 190 10.91 -10.55 10.94
C GLY A 190 12.01 -9.51 10.99
N VAL A 191 12.92 -9.63 10.03
CA VAL A 191 13.97 -8.66 9.74
C VAL A 191 13.96 -8.41 8.24
N LEU A 192 14.10 -7.15 7.86
CA LEU A 192 14.19 -6.70 6.48
C LEU A 192 15.42 -5.82 6.34
N ALA A 193 16.22 -6.04 5.30
CA ALA A 193 17.36 -5.20 4.96
C ALA A 193 17.37 -4.94 3.45
N ALA A 194 17.32 -3.67 3.06
CA ALA A 194 17.30 -3.23 1.67
C ALA A 194 17.81 -1.80 1.51
N ALA A 195 18.14 -1.42 0.28
CA ALA A 195 18.64 -0.07 -0.01
C ALA A 195 17.55 1.00 0.14
N GLU A 196 16.34 0.76 -0.38
CA GLU A 196 15.23 1.72 -0.33
C GLU A 196 14.51 1.69 1.02
N GLU A 197 14.30 0.52 1.62
CA GLU A 197 13.60 0.42 2.91
C GLU A 197 14.52 0.63 4.13
N GLY A 198 15.83 0.47 3.99
CA GLY A 198 16.77 0.46 5.11
C GLY A 198 16.75 -0.87 5.91
N LEU A 199 16.98 -0.77 7.22
CA LEU A 199 16.96 -1.92 8.13
C LEU A 199 15.71 -1.85 9.02
N GLU A 200 14.86 -2.86 8.93
CA GLU A 200 13.64 -2.97 9.72
C GLU A 200 13.57 -4.27 10.53
N ILE A 201 12.99 -4.19 11.71
CA ILE A 201 12.62 -5.29 12.59
C ILE A 201 11.12 -5.22 12.78
N ASN A 202 10.44 -6.32 12.48
CA ASN A 202 9.02 -6.51 12.71
C ASN A 202 8.81 -7.35 13.98
N LEU A 203 8.10 -6.80 14.96
CA LEU A 203 7.69 -7.49 16.18
C LEU A 203 6.18 -7.38 16.36
N LEU A 204 5.49 -8.51 16.31
CA LEU A 204 4.03 -8.63 16.37
C LEU A 204 3.31 -7.74 15.35
N GLY A 205 3.86 -7.58 14.15
CA GLY A 205 3.33 -6.72 13.09
C GLY A 205 3.73 -5.24 13.23
N LEU A 206 4.43 -4.85 14.30
CA LEU A 206 4.94 -3.50 14.51
C LEU A 206 6.34 -3.38 13.92
N THR A 207 6.48 -2.51 12.93
CA THR A 207 7.76 -2.26 12.24
C THR A 207 8.54 -1.15 12.95
N PHE A 208 9.76 -1.48 13.37
CA PHE A 208 10.78 -0.54 13.83
C PHE A 208 11.91 -0.55 12.82
N GLY A 209 12.49 0.60 12.49
CA GLY A 209 13.59 0.60 11.56
C GLY A 209 14.37 1.89 11.50
N ILE A 210 15.46 1.83 10.75
CA ILE A 210 16.29 2.95 10.38
C ILE A 210 16.37 3.01 8.86
N ASP A 211 16.26 4.22 8.34
CA ASP A 211 16.39 4.53 6.94
C ASP A 211 17.62 5.43 6.77
N PRO A 212 18.79 4.86 6.41
CA PRO A 212 20.03 5.62 6.34
C PRO A 212 20.06 6.63 5.21
N LEU A 213 19.33 6.40 4.11
CA LEU A 213 19.32 7.29 2.95
C LEU A 213 18.53 8.57 3.25
N ASP A 214 17.39 8.41 3.92
CA ASP A 214 16.51 9.53 4.29
C ASP A 214 16.82 10.12 5.69
N PHE A 215 17.83 9.60 6.38
CA PHE A 215 18.17 9.92 7.77
C PHE A 215 16.93 9.87 8.70
N ALA A 216 16.14 8.80 8.58
CA ALA A 216 14.85 8.69 9.25
C ALA A 216 14.74 7.47 10.16
N LEU A 217 13.95 7.62 11.22
CA LEU A 217 13.49 6.52 12.06
C LEU A 217 12.12 6.05 11.56
N LYS A 218 11.95 4.74 11.45
CA LYS A 218 10.68 4.10 11.13
C LYS A 218 10.07 3.59 12.43
N LEU A 219 8.95 4.16 12.83
CA LEU A 219 8.29 3.86 14.10
C LEU A 219 6.87 3.34 13.88
N PRO A 220 6.43 2.36 14.67
CA PRO A 220 5.03 1.92 14.61
C PRO A 220 4.12 3.08 14.97
N MET A 221 2.94 3.12 14.34
CA MET A 221 1.91 4.18 14.48
C MET A 221 2.33 5.55 13.95
N ALA A 222 3.52 6.06 14.30
CA ALA A 222 4.01 7.38 13.93
C ALA A 222 4.45 7.47 12.45
N GLY A 223 4.85 6.35 11.84
CA GLY A 223 5.34 6.35 10.46
C GLY A 223 6.85 6.60 10.39
N ARG A 224 7.30 7.16 9.26
CA ARG A 224 8.67 7.66 9.08
C ARG A 224 8.80 9.01 9.79
N VAL A 225 9.80 9.16 10.64
CA VAL A 225 10.14 10.39 11.38
C VAL A 225 11.60 10.73 11.07
N GLY A 226 11.83 11.77 10.29
CA GLY A 226 13.15 12.16 9.83
C GLY A 226 13.22 13.64 9.47
N PHE A 227 14.41 14.09 9.06
CA PHE A 227 14.68 15.50 8.72
C PHE A 227 14.18 15.91 7.33
N GLN A 228 13.85 14.94 6.47
CA GLN A 228 13.24 15.17 5.16
C GLN A 228 11.75 14.78 5.23
N GLU A 229 10.88 15.67 4.74
CA GLU A 229 9.47 15.32 4.51
C GLU A 229 9.37 14.34 3.32
N PRO A 230 8.45 13.37 3.38
CA PRO A 230 8.29 12.32 2.37
C PRO A 230 7.88 12.84 1.00
#